data_AF-A0A351MR84-F1
#
_entry.id   AF-A0A351MR84-F1
#
_cell.length_a   1.000
_cell.length_b   1.000
_cell.length_c   1.000
_cell.angle_alpha   90.00
_cell.angle_beta   90.00
_cell.angle_gamma   90.00
#
_symmetry.space_group_name_H-M   'P 1'
#
loop_
_entity.id
_entity.type
_entity.pdbx_description
1 polymer ?
#
loop_
_entity_poly.entity_id
_entity_poly.type
_entity_poly.pdbx_seq_one_letter_code
_entity_poly.pdbx_strand_id
1 'polypeptide(L)'
;EDAYARTDAEVCEFKTLPSARLMVATTPEGYFGSNNQMFGQLFRYIQTHKIPMTAPVEAKVEPGAMYFYCDSESAKRDDLKETSEIAIQSVPERTVAAIGIRGRYTQ
;
A
#
# COMPACT_ATOMS: atom_id res chain seq x y z
N GLU A 1 -7.34 2.79 10.73
CA GLU A 1 -6.16 2.24 11.44
C GLU A 1 -4.93 2.64 10.67
N ASP A 2 -3.82 2.94 11.35
CA ASP A 2 -2.55 3.16 10.68
C ASP A 2 -1.76 1.85 10.66
N ALA A 3 -1.34 1.40 9.48
CA ALA A 3 -0.52 0.21 9.30
C ALA A 3 0.89 0.40 9.88
N TYR A 4 1.40 1.64 9.83
CA TYR A 4 2.62 2.08 10.49
C TYR A 4 2.69 3.62 10.52
N ALA A 5 3.54 4.17 11.38
CA ALA A 5 3.70 5.61 11.55
C ALA A 5 4.31 6.30 10.30
N ARG A 6 3.74 7.45 9.91
CA ARG A 6 4.28 8.29 8.84
C ARG A 6 5.56 9.00 9.31
N THR A 7 6.44 9.33 8.36
CA THR A 7 7.60 10.18 8.64
C THR A 7 7.16 11.64 8.61
N ASP A 8 7.55 12.39 9.62
CA ASP A 8 7.26 13.83 9.70
C ASP A 8 7.90 14.59 8.53
N ALA A 9 7.26 15.68 8.12
CA ALA A 9 7.77 16.50 7.03
C ALA A 9 9.16 17.04 7.35
N GLU A 10 10.04 17.04 6.34
CA GLU A 10 11.45 17.49 6.42
C GLU A 10 12.34 16.60 7.30
N VAL A 11 11.83 15.48 7.80
CA VAL A 11 12.61 14.47 8.53
C VAL A 11 13.06 13.36 7.60
N CYS A 12 14.33 12.98 7.73
CA CYS A 12 14.91 11.76 7.19
C CYS A 12 15.18 10.79 8.33
N GLU A 13 14.69 9.56 8.26
CA GLU A 13 14.86 8.56 9.30
C GLU A 13 15.09 7.16 8.71
N PHE A 14 15.73 6.29 9.50
CA PHE A 14 15.61 4.86 9.30
C PHE A 14 14.54 4.34 10.24
N LYS A 15 13.58 3.58 9.72
CA LYS A 15 12.55 2.94 10.54
C LYS A 15 12.29 1.51 10.13
N THR A 16 11.80 0.74 11.08
CA THR A 16 11.41 -0.65 10.87
C THR A 16 9.91 -0.71 10.59
N LEU A 17 9.54 -1.21 9.42
CA LEU A 17 8.17 -1.52 9.07
C LEU A 17 7.89 -2.96 9.51
N PRO A 18 6.79 -3.21 10.24
CA PRO A 18 6.45 -4.55 10.71
C PRO A 18 6.17 -5.49 9.54
N SER A 19 6.23 -6.80 9.81
CA SER A 19 5.70 -7.79 8.86
C SER A 19 4.23 -7.52 8.59
N ALA A 20 3.81 -7.64 7.33
CA ALA A 20 2.45 -7.31 6.93
C ALA A 20 1.93 -8.24 5.85
N ARG A 21 0.60 -8.34 5.77
CA ARG A 21 -0.12 -8.93 4.65
C ARG A 21 -0.67 -7.80 3.78
N LEU A 22 -0.34 -7.83 2.49
CA LEU A 22 -0.60 -6.78 1.53
C LEU A 22 -1.56 -7.26 0.43
N MET A 23 -2.43 -6.37 -0.01
CA MET A 23 -3.15 -6.49 -1.27
C MET A 23 -2.43 -5.64 -2.30
N VAL A 24 -2.07 -6.24 -3.44
CA VAL A 24 -1.16 -5.65 -4.42
C VAL A 24 -1.82 -5.60 -5.78
N ALA A 25 -1.85 -4.41 -6.37
CA ALA A 25 -2.16 -4.20 -7.78
C ALA A 25 -0.89 -3.75 -8.49
N THR A 26 -0.68 -4.22 -9.72
CA THR A 26 0.53 -3.95 -10.50
C THR A 26 0.19 -3.55 -11.92
N THR A 27 1.05 -2.75 -12.53
CA THR A 27 1.04 -2.46 -13.97
C THR A 27 2.45 -2.64 -14.54
N PRO A 28 2.61 -3.11 -15.80
CA PRO A 28 3.91 -3.15 -16.46
C PRO A 28 4.46 -1.75 -16.80
N GLU A 29 3.62 -0.71 -16.73
CA GLU A 29 4.01 0.69 -16.93
C GLU A 29 4.49 1.34 -15.63
N GLY A 30 5.01 2.56 -15.67
CA GLY A 30 5.31 3.33 -14.47
C GLY A 30 4.05 3.77 -13.71
N TYR A 31 4.18 4.07 -12.42
CA TYR A 31 3.08 4.50 -11.54
C TYR A 31 2.30 5.72 -12.06
N PHE A 32 3.00 6.68 -12.68
CA PHE A 32 2.42 7.89 -13.27
C PHE A 32 2.00 7.71 -14.74
N GLY A 33 1.94 6.47 -15.24
CA GLY A 33 1.39 6.15 -16.56
C GLY A 33 -0.08 6.57 -16.69
N SER A 34 -0.51 6.86 -17.93
CA SER A 34 -1.76 7.55 -18.25
C SER A 34 -3.04 6.79 -17.89
N ASN A 35 -2.98 5.55 -17.41
CA ASN A 35 -4.15 4.72 -17.06
C ASN A 35 -3.92 3.78 -15.84
N ASN A 36 -3.27 4.27 -14.79
CA ASN A 36 -3.12 3.49 -13.55
C ASN A 36 -4.46 3.42 -12.77
N GLN A 37 -5.18 2.30 -12.89
CA GLN A 37 -6.42 1.99 -12.14
C GLN A 37 -6.16 1.28 -10.79
N MET A 38 -4.91 1.14 -10.36
CA MET A 38 -4.51 0.30 -9.23
C MET A 38 -5.22 0.69 -7.92
N PHE A 39 -5.35 2.00 -7.65
CA PHE A 39 -6.10 2.46 -6.48
C PHE A 39 -7.57 2.03 -6.53
N GLY A 40 -8.22 2.20 -7.67
CA GLY A 40 -9.63 1.84 -7.84
C GLY A 40 -9.86 0.33 -7.73
N GLN A 41 -8.93 -0.48 -8.26
CA GLN A 41 -8.96 -1.94 -8.15
C GLN A 41 -8.85 -2.38 -6.68
N LEU A 42 -7.85 -1.87 -5.95
CA LEU A 42 -7.66 -2.19 -4.53
C LEU A 42 -8.81 -1.68 -3.67
N PHE A 43 -9.30 -0.46 -3.93
CA PHE A 43 -10.43 0.12 -3.21
C PHE A 43 -11.70 -0.71 -3.38
N ARG A 44 -11.99 -1.16 -4.62
CA ARG A 44 -13.11 -2.07 -4.87
C ARG A 44 -12.93 -3.39 -4.13
N TYR A 45 -11.73 -3.95 -4.14
CA TYR A 45 -11.43 -5.22 -3.46
C TYR A 45 -11.72 -5.14 -1.96
N ILE A 46 -11.21 -4.11 -1.26
CA ILE A 46 -11.45 -3.96 0.18
C ILE A 46 -12.92 -3.74 0.50
N GLN A 47 -13.66 -3.01 -0.36
CA GLN A 47 -15.10 -2.80 -0.17
C GLN A 47 -15.88 -4.10 -0.31
N THR A 48 -15.61 -4.90 -1.35
CA THR A 48 -16.26 -6.20 -1.57
C THR A 48 -16.01 -7.17 -0.43
N HIS A 49 -14.79 -7.19 0.11
CA HIS A 49 -14.38 -8.12 1.18
C HIS A 49 -14.58 -7.56 2.59
N LYS A 50 -15.14 -6.35 2.74
CA LYS A 50 -15.35 -5.66 4.02
C LYS A 50 -14.06 -5.52 4.84
N ILE A 51 -12.97 -5.18 4.16
CA ILE A 51 -11.67 -4.93 4.78
C ILE A 51 -11.58 -3.42 5.09
N PRO A 52 -11.31 -3.01 6.34
CA PRO A 52 -11.08 -1.61 6.67
C PRO A 52 -9.88 -1.04 5.92
N MET A 53 -9.99 0.21 5.45
CA MET A 53 -8.84 0.91 4.89
C MET A 53 -7.84 1.27 5.98
N THR A 54 -6.56 1.07 5.68
CA THR A 54 -5.45 1.54 6.51
C THR A 54 -4.66 2.64 5.81
N ALA A 55 -3.98 3.47 6.59
CA ALA A 55 -2.98 4.39 6.06
C ALA A 55 -1.58 4.07 6.63
N PRO A 56 -0.49 4.46 5.97
CA PRO A 56 -0.43 4.98 4.60
C PRO A 56 -0.71 3.89 3.54
N VAL A 57 -0.91 4.32 2.29
CA VAL A 57 -0.86 3.44 1.10
C VAL A 57 0.52 3.57 0.46
N GLU A 58 1.07 2.49 -0.07
CA GLU A 58 2.37 2.51 -0.73
C GLU A 58 2.24 2.44 -2.25
N ALA A 59 3.16 3.12 -2.93
CA ALA A 59 3.30 3.05 -4.37
C ALA A 59 4.76 2.78 -4.73
N LYS A 60 4.98 1.86 -5.66
CA LYS A 60 6.26 1.67 -6.35
C LYS A 60 6.17 2.37 -7.70
N VAL A 61 7.20 3.14 -8.02
CA VAL A 61 7.21 3.99 -9.24
C VAL A 61 7.46 3.17 -10.51
N GLU A 62 8.44 2.25 -10.50
CA GLU A 62 8.86 1.52 -11.70
C GLU A 62 9.32 0.08 -11.36
N PRO A 63 8.71 -0.97 -11.95
CA PRO A 63 7.38 -0.94 -12.56
C PRO A 63 6.33 -0.49 -11.53
N GLY A 64 5.21 0.03 -12.03
CA GLY A 64 4.13 0.56 -11.21
C GLY A 64 3.49 -0.51 -10.35
N ALA A 65 3.43 -0.28 -9.04
CA ALA A 65 2.64 -1.09 -8.12
C ALA A 65 2.02 -0.24 -7.03
N MET A 66 0.90 -0.67 -6.49
CA MET A 66 0.28 -0.08 -5.31
C MET A 66 -0.02 -1.17 -4.28
N TYR A 67 0.17 -0.83 -3.01
CA TYR A 67 0.03 -1.77 -1.91
C TYR A 67 -0.90 -1.17 -0.86
N PHE A 68 -1.96 -1.91 -0.53
CA PHE A 68 -2.78 -1.67 0.64
C PHE A 68 -2.42 -2.69 1.72
N TYR A 69 -2.28 -2.20 2.93
CA TYR A 69 -2.05 -3.05 4.10
C TYR A 69 -3.39 -3.60 4.59
N CYS A 70 -3.41 -4.87 5.00
CA CYS A 70 -4.50 -5.37 5.82
C CYS A 70 -4.38 -4.79 7.23
N ASP A 71 -5.52 -4.46 7.84
CA ASP A 71 -5.58 -4.24 9.28
C ASP A 71 -5.28 -5.53 10.04
N SER A 72 -5.00 -5.40 11.33
CA SER A 72 -4.59 -6.52 12.19
C SER A 72 -5.58 -7.70 12.18
N GLU A 73 -6.87 -7.44 12.06
CA GLU A 73 -7.91 -8.47 12.00
C GLU A 73 -8.03 -9.10 10.61
N SER A 74 -8.01 -8.31 9.53
CA SER A 74 -8.09 -8.87 8.17
C SER A 74 -6.81 -9.59 7.75
N ALA A 75 -5.66 -9.27 8.36
CA ALA A 75 -4.42 -10.00 8.11
C ALA A 75 -4.53 -11.50 8.47
N LYS A 76 -5.37 -11.85 9.45
CA LYS A 76 -5.61 -13.23 9.96
C LYS A 76 -6.66 -14.00 9.17
N ARG A 77 -7.32 -13.37 8.18
CA ARG A 77 -8.42 -13.97 7.43
C ARG A 77 -7.92 -14.95 6.38
N ASP A 78 -8.45 -16.16 6.38
CA ASP A 78 -8.11 -17.19 5.39
C ASP A 78 -8.99 -17.14 4.14
N ASP A 79 -10.08 -16.35 4.16
CA ASP A 79 -11.02 -16.23 3.05
C ASP A 79 -10.59 -15.23 1.97
N LEU A 80 -9.55 -14.43 2.22
CA LEU A 80 -9.02 -13.48 1.25
C LEU A 80 -8.28 -14.22 0.13
N LYS A 81 -8.83 -14.15 -1.08
CA LYS A 81 -8.29 -14.80 -2.28
C LYS A 81 -7.76 -13.79 -3.26
N GLU A 82 -6.69 -14.19 -3.95
CA GLU A 82 -6.16 -13.47 -5.10
C GLU A 82 -7.16 -13.48 -6.25
N THR A 83 -7.06 -12.47 -7.11
CA THR A 83 -7.82 -12.36 -8.36
C THR A 83 -6.86 -12.12 -9.52
N SER A 84 -7.39 -11.99 -10.74
CA SER A 84 -6.58 -11.57 -11.90
C SER A 84 -5.98 -10.17 -11.75
N GLU A 85 -6.53 -9.32 -10.86
CA GLU A 85 -6.11 -7.93 -10.67
C GLU A 85 -5.37 -7.70 -9.35
N ILE A 86 -5.66 -8.50 -8.32
CA ILE A 86 -5.17 -8.31 -6.96
C ILE A 86 -4.43 -9.56 -6.49
N ALA A 87 -3.14 -9.40 -6.20
CA ALA A 87 -2.34 -10.42 -5.51
C ALA A 87 -2.38 -10.19 -3.99
N ILE A 88 -2.16 -11.24 -3.22
CA ILE A 88 -2.03 -11.18 -1.77
C ILE A 88 -0.63 -11.64 -1.38
N GLN A 89 0.13 -10.75 -0.76
CA GLN A 89 1.53 -11.00 -0.45
C GLN A 89 1.79 -10.85 1.04
N SER A 90 2.69 -11.66 1.58
CA SER A 90 3.24 -11.46 2.91
C SER A 90 4.63 -10.87 2.78
N VAL A 91 4.88 -9.77 3.47
CA VAL A 91 6.20 -9.13 3.54
C VAL A 91 6.76 -9.30 4.95
N PRO A 92 8.04 -9.66 5.09
CA PRO A 92 8.67 -9.71 6.39
C PRO A 92 8.84 -8.29 6.95
N GLU A 93 9.16 -8.23 8.24
CA GLU A 93 9.68 -7.01 8.84
C GLU A 93 10.89 -6.51 8.03
N ARG A 94 10.96 -5.19 7.81
CA ARG A 94 12.04 -4.59 7.01
C ARG A 94 12.39 -3.20 7.49
N THR A 95 13.67 -2.87 7.46
CA THR A 95 14.16 -1.50 7.71
C THR A 95 14.15 -0.71 6.40
N VAL A 96 13.63 0.51 6.46
CA VAL A 96 13.57 1.44 5.32
C VAL A 96 14.22 2.77 5.70
N ALA A 97 14.85 3.43 4.73
CA ALA A 97 15.14 4.85 4.80
C ALA A 97 13.90 5.61 4.31
N ALA A 98 13.38 6.52 5.13
CA ALA A 98 12.18 7.30 4.83
C ALA A 98 12.47 8.79 4.91
N ILE A 99 11.85 9.56 4.02
CA ILE A 99 11.91 11.02 3.99
C ILE A 99 10.47 11.54 3.95
N GLY A 100 10.09 12.36 4.93
CA GLY A 100 8.80 13.02 4.91
C GLY A 100 8.86 14.28 4.06
N ILE A 101 7.97 14.39 3.07
CA ILE A 101 7.88 15.57 2.19
C ILE A 101 6.53 16.23 2.39
N ARG A 102 6.53 17.55 2.64
CA ARG A 102 5.29 18.32 2.69
C ARG A 102 4.77 18.56 1.27
N GLY A 103 3.66 17.91 0.93
CA GLY A 103 2.94 18.20 -0.31
C GLY A 103 2.49 19.66 -0.37
N ARG A 104 2.55 20.25 -1.56
CA ARG A 104 1.90 21.53 -1.88
C ARG A 104 0.96 21.30 -3.04
N TYR A 105 -0.25 21.83 -2.95
CA TYR A 105 -1.09 21.98 -4.12
C TYR A 105 -0.63 23.23 -4.87
N THR A 106 -0.12 23.06 -6.09
CA THR A 106 -0.11 24.13 -7.08
C THR A 106 -1.49 24.15 -7.73
N GLN A 107 -2.21 25.26 -7.58
CA GLN A 107 -3.36 25.57 -8.44
C GLN A 107 -2.88 25.80 -9.87
#